data_AF-A0A329TET3-F1
#
_entry.id   AF-A0A329TET3-F1
#
_cell.length_a   1.000
_cell.length_b   1.000
_cell.length_c   1.000
_cell.angle_alpha   90.00
_cell.angle_beta   90.00
_cell.angle_gamma   90.00
#
_symmetry.space_group_name_H-M   'P 1'
#
loop_
_entity.id
_entity.type
_entity.pdbx_description
1 polymer ?
#
loop_
_entity_poly.entity_id
_entity_poly.type
_entity_poly.pdbx_seq_one_letter_code
_entity_poly.pdbx_strand_id
1 'polypeptide(L)'
;MFTAKQFAGTHCGCRYQQDYRPTLGKDGKKESGTLEVIKFYYDGAIRMEQHCYGEAATFVFGVWAEGMDADGTLHWALPDRRKSYYDEDYLPRKLDRVDEAGNLYFDGSPFPWKLADDFDEDKRWGYPKWKVLLGKLTGKGRKCD
;
A
#
# COMPACT_ATOMS: atom_id res chain seq x y z
N MET A 1 -4.53 -14.97 10.85
CA MET A 1 -4.52 -15.14 9.39
C MET A 1 -4.98 -13.85 8.77
N PHE A 2 -4.12 -13.25 7.95
CA PHE A 2 -4.41 -12.01 7.26
C PHE A 2 -5.07 -12.27 5.91
N THR A 3 -5.93 -11.35 5.51
CA THR A 3 -6.43 -11.24 4.14
C THR A 3 -6.36 -9.78 3.73
N ALA A 4 -6.00 -9.49 2.49
CA ALA A 4 -5.83 -8.11 2.00
C ALA A 4 -7.09 -7.24 2.23
N LYS A 5 -8.27 -7.87 2.16
CA LYS A 5 -9.57 -7.22 2.30
C LYS A 5 -9.85 -6.67 3.69
N GLN A 6 -9.31 -7.29 4.73
CA GLN A 6 -9.47 -6.79 6.10
C GLN A 6 -8.92 -5.38 6.26
N PHE A 7 -7.97 -5.00 5.40
CA PHE A 7 -7.33 -3.70 5.40
C PHE A 7 -7.94 -2.74 4.37
N ALA A 8 -8.96 -3.14 3.62
CA ALA A 8 -9.56 -2.30 2.57
C ALA A 8 -10.66 -1.35 3.07
N GLY A 9 -10.96 -1.36 4.37
CA GLY A 9 -11.98 -0.50 4.96
C GLY A 9 -13.39 -0.79 4.45
N THR A 10 -14.22 0.24 4.47
CA THR A 10 -15.65 0.12 4.15
C THR A 10 -15.98 0.54 2.73
N HIS A 11 -15.14 1.35 2.09
CA HIS A 11 -15.39 1.95 0.78
C HIS A 11 -14.60 1.26 -0.35
N CYS A 12 -13.93 2.01 -1.22
CA CYS A 12 -13.14 1.44 -2.32
C CYS A 12 -11.86 0.79 -1.80
N GLY A 13 -11.24 1.39 -0.80
CA GLY A 13 -10.00 0.92 -0.23
C GLY A 13 -9.50 1.83 0.87
N CYS A 14 -8.52 1.36 1.63
CA CYS A 14 -7.78 2.20 2.55
C CYS A 14 -6.39 2.51 2.04
N ARG A 15 -5.92 3.70 2.37
CA ARG A 15 -4.55 4.18 2.17
C ARG A 15 -3.82 4.17 3.50
N TYR A 16 -2.79 3.36 3.61
CA TYR A 16 -1.84 3.43 4.71
C TYR A 16 -0.60 4.16 4.26
N GLN A 17 -0.10 5.05 5.10
CA GLN A 17 1.06 5.89 4.81
C GLN A 17 2.14 5.66 5.84
N GLN A 18 3.36 5.63 5.35
CA GLN A 18 4.55 5.68 6.16
C GLN A 18 5.41 6.84 5.68
N ASP A 19 5.58 7.82 6.55
CA ASP A 19 6.59 8.86 6.39
C ASP A 19 7.94 8.26 6.79
N TYR A 20 8.62 7.54 5.90
CA TYR A 20 9.91 6.94 6.25
C TYR A 20 10.86 6.74 5.06
N ARG A 21 12.01 7.43 5.12
CA ARG A 21 13.34 6.83 5.30
C ARG A 21 14.26 7.93 5.84
N PRO A 22 14.47 8.07 7.15
CA PRO A 22 15.62 8.76 7.67
C PRO A 22 16.81 7.84 7.37
N THR A 23 17.49 8.04 6.25
CA THR A 23 18.94 8.08 6.40
C THR A 23 19.18 9.19 7.40
N LEU A 24 19.55 8.83 8.64
CA LEU A 24 20.28 9.79 9.46
C LEU A 24 21.40 10.27 8.53
N GLY A 25 21.38 11.55 8.15
CA GLY A 25 22.53 12.14 7.48
C GLY A 25 23.77 11.83 8.34
N LYS A 26 24.97 11.95 7.78
CA LYS A 26 26.21 11.79 8.58
C LYS A 26 26.23 12.65 9.85
N ASP A 27 25.37 13.67 9.94
CA ASP A 27 25.17 14.60 11.04
C ASP A 27 24.00 14.25 11.99
N GLY A 28 23.30 13.12 11.79
CA GLY A 28 22.21 12.67 12.66
C GLY A 28 20.91 13.47 12.52
N LYS A 29 20.78 14.33 11.50
CA LYS A 29 19.55 15.08 11.25
C LYS A 29 18.56 14.28 10.39
N LYS A 30 17.28 14.63 10.54
CA LYS A 30 16.18 14.10 9.72
C LYS A 30 16.29 14.67 8.31
N GLU A 31 16.62 13.84 7.33
CA GLU A 31 16.42 14.14 5.92
C GLU A 31 15.17 13.37 5.46
N SER A 32 14.10 14.10 5.10
CA SER A 32 12.86 13.52 4.57
C SER A 32 12.88 13.58 3.05
N GLY A 33 13.00 12.43 2.37
CA GLY A 33 13.03 12.38 0.90
C GLY A 33 11.80 11.78 0.24
N THR A 34 11.07 10.87 0.91
CA THR A 34 10.01 10.07 0.28
C THR A 34 8.81 9.83 1.19
N LEU A 35 7.62 9.77 0.58
CA LEU A 35 6.36 9.32 1.17
C LEU A 35 6.02 7.96 0.57
N GLU A 36 5.85 6.97 1.42
CA GLU A 36 5.48 5.62 1.00
C GLU A 36 4.03 5.35 1.36
N VAL A 37 3.31 4.77 0.40
CA VAL A 37 1.87 4.54 0.48
C VAL A 37 1.56 3.12 0.07
N ILE A 38 0.81 2.39 0.89
CA ILE A 38 0.26 1.09 0.52
C ILE A 38 -1.26 1.18 0.58
N LYS A 39 -1.91 0.73 -0.49
CA LYS A 39 -3.36 0.76 -0.65
C LYS A 39 -3.89 -0.66 -0.70
N PHE A 40 -4.94 -0.92 0.05
CA PHE A 40 -5.70 -2.16 0.00
C PHE A 40 -7.08 -1.86 -0.55
N TYR A 41 -7.50 -2.57 -1.59
CA TYR A 41 -8.78 -2.35 -2.27
C TYR A 41 -9.82 -3.39 -1.84
N TYR A 42 -11.10 -3.03 -1.93
CA TYR A 42 -12.22 -3.87 -1.50
C TYR A 42 -12.23 -5.26 -2.17
N ASP A 43 -11.69 -5.37 -3.38
CA ASP A 43 -11.62 -6.61 -4.13
C ASP A 43 -10.40 -7.47 -3.78
N GLY A 44 -9.51 -7.00 -2.91
CA GLY A 44 -8.32 -7.70 -2.43
C GLY A 44 -7.04 -7.31 -3.15
N ALA A 45 -7.10 -6.39 -4.13
CA ALA A 45 -5.91 -5.86 -4.76
C ALA A 45 -5.08 -5.04 -3.77
N ILE A 46 -3.77 -5.01 -3.98
CA ILE A 46 -2.81 -4.26 -3.16
C ILE A 46 -1.91 -3.45 -4.09
N ARG A 47 -1.63 -2.21 -3.73
CA ARG A 47 -0.73 -1.33 -4.47
C ARG A 47 0.21 -0.59 -3.55
N MET A 48 1.51 -0.65 -3.80
CA MET A 48 2.51 0.21 -3.18
C MET A 48 2.81 1.38 -4.12
N GLU A 49 2.98 2.57 -3.55
CA GLU A 49 3.40 3.77 -4.26
C GLU A 49 4.45 4.53 -3.45
N GLN A 50 5.50 4.98 -4.12
CA GLN A 50 6.46 5.92 -3.55
C GLN A 50 6.27 7.29 -4.21
N HIS A 51 6.30 8.33 -3.38
CA HIS A 51 6.28 9.72 -3.80
C HIS A 51 7.51 10.43 -3.22
N CYS A 52 8.01 11.48 -3.86
CA CYS A 52 9.06 12.31 -3.26
C CYS A 52 8.44 13.39 -2.37
N TYR A 53 9.16 13.79 -1.32
CA TYR A 53 8.83 14.94 -0.46
C TYR A 53 9.64 16.17 -0.91
N GLY A 54 8.98 17.30 -1.18
CA GLY A 54 9.58 18.55 -1.67
C GLY A 54 8.53 19.61 -2.02
N GLU A 55 8.92 20.76 -2.60
CA GLU A 55 7.98 21.85 -2.99
C GLU A 55 6.90 21.41 -3.99
N ALA A 56 7.13 20.32 -4.71
CA ALA A 56 6.11 19.60 -5.46
C ALA A 56 6.24 18.10 -5.17
N ALA A 57 5.35 17.55 -4.34
CA ALA A 57 5.29 16.11 -4.13
C ALA A 57 4.95 15.42 -5.47
N THR A 58 5.86 14.60 -5.99
CA THR A 58 5.65 13.88 -7.25
C THR A 58 5.66 12.37 -7.04
N PHE A 59 4.84 11.67 -7.82
CA PHE A 59 4.82 10.21 -7.88
C PHE A 59 6.13 9.70 -8.47
N VAL A 60 6.83 8.82 -7.76
CA VAL A 60 8.10 8.21 -8.19
C VAL A 60 7.82 6.91 -8.91
N PHE A 61 7.20 5.94 -8.22
CA PHE A 61 6.81 4.66 -8.81
C PHE A 61 5.64 4.03 -8.05
N GLY A 62 5.04 2.99 -8.63
CA GLY A 62 4.09 2.17 -7.91
C GLY A 62 3.87 0.79 -8.53
N VAL A 63 3.75 -0.21 -7.68
CA VAL A 63 3.73 -1.64 -8.04
C VAL A 63 2.46 -2.28 -7.48
N TRP A 64 1.83 -3.15 -8.27
CA TRP A 64 0.70 -3.96 -7.84
C TRP A 64 1.21 -5.25 -7.20
N ALA A 65 0.48 -5.78 -6.22
CA ALA A 65 0.67 -7.16 -5.79
C ALA A 65 -0.17 -8.11 -6.66
N GLU A 66 0.37 -9.31 -6.89
CA GLU A 66 -0.38 -10.47 -7.36
C GLU A 66 -1.27 -11.04 -6.26
N GLY A 67 -0.85 -10.91 -4.99
CA GLY A 67 -1.60 -11.37 -3.83
C GLY A 67 -0.86 -11.20 -2.51
N MET A 68 -1.51 -11.66 -1.45
CA MET A 68 -0.94 -11.74 -0.10
C MET A 68 -1.34 -13.06 0.53
N ASP A 69 -0.37 -13.76 1.10
CA ASP A 69 -0.60 -15.01 1.80
C ASP A 69 -1.27 -14.78 3.17
N ALA A 70 -1.84 -15.86 3.70
CA ALA A 70 -2.46 -15.95 5.01
C ALA A 70 -1.55 -15.48 6.16
N ASP A 71 -0.24 -15.61 5.99
CA ASP A 71 0.78 -15.23 6.96
C ASP A 71 1.28 -13.77 6.79
N GLY A 72 0.73 -13.04 5.82
CA GLY A 72 1.07 -11.66 5.51
C GLY A 72 2.14 -11.48 4.43
N THR A 73 2.69 -12.54 3.84
CA THR A 73 3.70 -12.43 2.77
C THR A 73 3.08 -11.82 1.51
N LEU A 74 3.72 -10.78 0.96
CA LEU A 74 3.29 -10.04 -0.21
C LEU A 74 4.02 -10.54 -1.47
N HIS A 75 3.24 -10.76 -2.54
CA HIS A 75 3.76 -11.17 -3.84
C HIS A 75 3.61 -10.03 -4.83
N TRP A 76 4.71 -9.34 -5.16
CA TRP A 76 4.68 -8.17 -6.04
C TRP A 76 4.73 -8.54 -7.53
N ALA A 77 3.84 -7.97 -8.34
CA ALA A 77 3.83 -8.09 -9.79
C ALA A 77 4.88 -7.14 -10.39
N LEU A 78 6.17 -7.52 -10.27
CA LEU A 78 7.29 -6.70 -10.71
C LEU A 78 7.23 -6.49 -12.24
N PRO A 79 7.03 -5.26 -12.71
CA PRO A 79 7.02 -5.00 -14.15
C PRO A 79 8.41 -5.25 -14.73
N ASP A 80 8.49 -5.50 -16.03
CA ASP A 80 9.79 -5.53 -16.72
C ASP A 80 10.53 -4.20 -16.45
N ARG A 81 11.75 -4.28 -15.89
CA ARG A 81 12.60 -3.12 -15.56
C ARG A 81 12.89 -2.21 -16.77
N ARG A 82 12.74 -2.72 -18.00
CA ARG A 82 12.86 -1.93 -19.23
C ARG A 82 11.63 -1.06 -19.50
N LYS A 83 10.48 -1.37 -18.89
CA LYS A 83 9.18 -0.71 -19.10
C LYS A 83 8.81 0.23 -17.95
N SER A 84 9.34 0.01 -16.76
CA SER A 84 9.06 0.85 -15.60
C SER A 84 10.18 0.82 -14.58
N TYR A 85 10.42 1.95 -13.93
CA TYR A 85 11.30 2.05 -12.78
C TYR A 85 10.56 1.62 -11.51
N TYR A 86 11.24 0.82 -10.70
CA TYR A 86 10.86 0.49 -9.34
C TYR A 86 12.12 0.08 -8.57
N ASP A 87 12.06 0.18 -7.25
CA ASP A 87 13.12 -0.27 -6.37
C ASP A 87 12.54 -1.26 -5.35
N GLU A 88 13.04 -2.49 -5.39
CA GLU A 88 12.55 -3.61 -4.58
C GLU A 88 12.88 -3.41 -3.10
N ASP A 89 13.92 -2.65 -2.76
CA ASP A 89 14.30 -2.39 -1.37
C ASP A 89 13.25 -1.55 -0.62
N TYR A 90 12.35 -0.90 -1.36
CA TYR A 90 11.23 -0.13 -0.82
C TYR A 90 9.92 -0.91 -0.77
N LEU A 91 9.85 -2.09 -1.40
CA LEU A 91 8.64 -2.90 -1.40
C LEU A 91 8.58 -3.74 -0.12
N PRO A 92 7.58 -3.54 0.76
CA PRO A 92 7.47 -4.36 1.96
C PRO A 92 7.20 -5.81 1.57
N ARG A 93 7.85 -6.76 2.23
CA ARG A 93 7.75 -8.19 1.87
C ARG A 93 6.73 -8.94 2.69
N LYS A 94 6.57 -8.59 3.97
CA LYS A 94 5.66 -9.30 4.87
C LYS A 94 4.99 -8.39 5.87
N LEU A 95 3.67 -8.49 5.97
CA LEU A 95 2.90 -7.91 7.08
C LEU A 95 3.04 -8.79 8.31
N ASP A 96 3.85 -8.36 9.28
CA ASP A 96 4.13 -9.16 10.47
C ASP A 96 3.13 -8.89 11.60
N ARG A 97 2.66 -7.65 11.70
CA ARG A 97 1.86 -7.20 12.85
C ARG A 97 0.91 -6.08 12.49
N VAL A 98 -0.24 -6.10 13.15
CA VAL A 98 -1.20 -5.01 13.21
C VAL A 98 -1.37 -4.66 14.69
N ASP A 99 -1.24 -3.38 15.06
CA ASP A 99 -1.45 -2.96 16.45
C ASP A 99 -2.93 -2.67 16.76
N GLU A 100 -3.22 -2.37 18.04
CA GLU A 100 -4.58 -2.08 18.50
C GLU A 100 -5.22 -0.85 17.83
N ALA A 101 -4.40 0.08 17.33
CA ALA A 101 -4.86 1.24 16.59
C ALA A 101 -5.07 0.95 15.08
N GLY A 102 -4.79 -0.28 14.64
CA GLY A 102 -4.90 -0.68 13.24
C GLY A 102 -3.72 -0.26 12.37
N ASN A 103 -2.59 0.13 12.95
CA ASN A 103 -1.39 0.42 12.17
C ASN A 103 -0.70 -0.88 11.74
N LEU A 104 -0.14 -0.86 10.54
CA LEU A 104 0.51 -2.02 9.94
C LEU A 104 2.03 -1.96 10.13
N TYR A 105 2.66 -3.09 10.41
CA TYR A 105 4.11 -3.22 10.55
C TYR A 105 4.60 -4.29 9.60
N PHE A 106 5.59 -3.93 8.78
CA PHE A 106 6.17 -4.81 7.78
C PHE A 106 7.64 -5.09 8.05
N ASP A 107 8.09 -6.28 7.67
CA ASP A 107 9.49 -6.73 7.66
C ASP A 107 10.24 -6.56 9.00
N GLY A 108 9.53 -6.73 10.12
CA GLY A 108 10.05 -6.52 11.47
C GLY A 108 10.40 -5.07 11.82
N SER A 109 10.04 -4.11 10.95
CA SER A 109 10.27 -2.68 11.18
C SER A 109 9.49 -2.19 12.40
N PRO A 110 10.09 -1.38 13.30
CA PRO A 110 9.37 -0.77 14.41
C PRO A 110 8.50 0.41 13.96
N PHE A 111 8.61 0.84 12.70
CA PHE A 111 7.92 2.02 12.18
C PHE A 111 6.56 1.61 11.59
N PRO A 112 5.45 2.20 12.08
CA PRO A 112 4.11 1.88 11.61
C PRO A 112 3.80 2.51 10.25
N TRP A 113 2.97 1.82 9.48
CA TRP A 113 2.18 2.38 8.39
C TRP A 113 0.79 2.72 8.93
N LYS A 114 0.47 4.01 8.94
CA LYS A 114 -0.74 4.54 9.58
C LYS A 114 -1.87 4.69 8.58
N LEU A 115 -3.08 4.36 8.99
CA LEU A 115 -4.27 4.64 8.17
C LEU A 115 -4.37 6.15 7.95
N ALA A 116 -4.47 6.55 6.69
CA ALA A 116 -4.51 7.95 6.31
C ALA A 116 -5.77 8.34 5.54
N ASP A 117 -6.43 7.38 4.87
CA ASP A 117 -7.68 7.61 4.13
C ASP A 117 -8.46 6.30 3.94
N ASP A 118 -9.79 6.31 4.08
CA ASP A 118 -10.73 5.25 3.64
C ASP A 118 -11.52 5.83 2.46
N PHE A 119 -11.00 5.63 1.25
CA PHE A 119 -11.40 6.39 0.07
C PHE A 119 -12.54 5.72 -0.69
N ASP A 120 -13.41 6.55 -1.29
CA ASP A 120 -14.56 6.10 -2.09
C ASP A 120 -14.22 5.61 -3.50
N GLU A 121 -13.11 6.09 -4.05
CA GLU A 121 -12.67 5.79 -5.41
C GLU A 121 -11.19 6.06 -5.61
N ASP A 122 -10.59 5.36 -6.56
CA ASP A 122 -9.25 5.62 -7.07
C ASP A 122 -9.30 5.60 -8.61
N LYS A 123 -9.80 6.70 -9.19
CA LYS A 123 -10.00 6.83 -10.64
C LYS A 123 -8.69 6.60 -11.41
N ARG A 124 -7.57 7.10 -10.88
CA ARG A 124 -6.24 6.97 -11.49
C ARG A 124 -5.88 5.51 -11.73
N TRP A 125 -6.28 4.64 -10.81
CA TRP A 125 -5.96 3.22 -10.84
C TRP A 125 -7.14 2.32 -11.20
N GLY A 126 -8.17 2.88 -11.85
CA GLY A 126 -9.25 2.09 -12.44
C GLY A 126 -10.42 1.77 -11.52
N TYR A 127 -10.51 2.44 -10.37
CA TYR A 127 -11.57 2.30 -9.38
C TYR A 127 -12.49 3.54 -9.29
N PRO A 128 -13.17 3.99 -10.36
CA PRO A 128 -14.18 5.05 -10.24
C PRO A 128 -15.41 4.57 -9.44
N LYS A 129 -16.11 5.48 -8.76
CA LYS A 129 -17.28 5.18 -7.89
C LYS A 129 -18.27 4.17 -8.50
N TRP A 130 -18.64 4.31 -9.77
CA TRP A 130 -19.61 3.42 -10.41
C TRP A 130 -19.09 1.97 -10.55
N LYS A 131 -17.80 1.77 -10.82
CA LYS A 131 -17.21 0.41 -10.87
C LYS A 131 -17.10 -0.21 -9.49
N VAL A 132 -16.78 0.61 -8.47
CA VAL A 132 -16.72 0.16 -7.08
C VAL A 132 -18.10 -0.31 -6.63
N LEU A 133 -19.15 0.48 -6.89
CA LEU A 133 -20.52 0.13 -6.56
C LEU A 133 -20.94 -1.19 -7.23
N LEU A 134 -20.72 -1.33 -8.54
CA LEU A 134 -21.02 -2.56 -9.27
C LEU A 134 -20.22 -3.76 -8.75
N GLY A 135 -18.93 -3.58 -8.47
CA GLY A 135 -18.07 -4.63 -7.95
C GLY A 135 -18.54 -5.16 -6.60
N LYS A 136 -18.96 -4.27 -5.69
CA LYS A 136 -19.53 -4.65 -4.39
C LYS A 136 -20.86 -5.38 -4.53
N LEU A 137 -21.75 -4.92 -5.39
CA LEU A 137 -23.05 -5.55 -5.65
C LEU A 137 -22.89 -6.96 -6.24
N THR A 138 -21.94 -7.14 -7.16
CA THR A 138 -21.65 -8.44 -7.80
C THR A 138 -20.82 -9.38 -6.92
N GLY A 139 -20.38 -8.94 -5.73
CA GLY A 139 -19.54 -9.72 -4.86
C GLY A 139 -18.14 -9.97 -5.42
N LYS A 140 -17.63 -9.07 -6.28
CA LYS A 140 -16.27 -9.14 -6.80
C LYS A 140 -15.30 -9.13 -5.61
N GLY A 141 -14.59 -10.25 -5.46
CA GLY A 141 -13.70 -10.49 -4.34
C GLY A 141 -14.36 -11.14 -3.10
N ARG A 142 -15.56 -11.71 -3.17
CA ARG A 142 -16.07 -12.57 -2.06
C ARG A 142 -15.38 -13.94 -1.96
N LYS A 143 -14.39 -14.24 -2.81
CA LYS A 143 -13.61 -15.48 -2.71
C LYS A 143 -12.53 -15.34 -1.64
N CYS A 144 -12.93 -15.62 -0.40
CA CYS A 144 -12.09 -16.11 0.69
C CYS A 144 -12.97 -17.05 1.52
N ASP A 145 -13.07 -18.31 1.08
CA ASP A 145 -13.13 -19.47 1.98
C ASP A 145 -11.72 -20.07 1.98
#